data_AF-N6TNT4-F1
#
_entry.id   AF-N6TNT4-F1
#
_cell.length_a   1.000
_cell.length_b   1.000
_cell.length_c   1.000
_cell.angle_alpha   90.00
_cell.angle_beta   90.00
_cell.angle_gamma   90.00
#
_symmetry.space_group_name_H-M   'P 1'
#
loop_
_entity.id
_entity.type
_entity.pdbx_description
1 polymer ?
#
loop_
_entity_poly.entity_id
_entity_poly.type
_entity_poly.pdbx_seq_one_letter_code
_entity_poly.pdbx_strand_id
1 'polypeptide(L)'
;MIELGADRETIERTLTEFQIKNVLDLEKTIFTLNTKIEKTKQKILAASSNIDEMEEPQAKQSKFSKMAFESDKEMYVFVQNVRKLKQEILTKKMVRKQRKQDMAKRRTAAGQERMRIISQLARKEKGNDDFGMRDEDWDIYKTISKDGGDSDSEAENEKLLEFDEILRTHEPSELGDCSQPGEAHQLHIGVEMFRGPELIFKPYMIGSQEAGLSEVIAYVLSLFNPDDQLKLASNVV
;
A
#
# COMPACT_ATOMS: atom_id res chain seq x y z
N MET A 1 -52.86 1.85 8.02
CA MET A 1 -52.57 1.99 9.46
C MET A 1 -51.73 0.79 9.84
N ILE A 2 -50.44 1.05 10.12
CA ILE A 2 -49.35 0.15 10.57
C ILE A 2 -49.71 -1.34 10.71
N GLU A 3 -49.36 -2.14 9.68
CA GLU A 3 -49.28 -3.60 9.75
C GLU A 3 -47.96 -3.99 10.44
N LEU A 4 -48.01 -4.23 11.76
CA LEU A 4 -46.92 -4.91 12.48
C LEU A 4 -47.11 -6.42 12.30
N GLY A 5 -46.39 -7.00 11.33
CA GLY A 5 -46.36 -8.43 11.05
C GLY A 5 -45.57 -9.24 12.08
N ALA A 6 -45.98 -9.22 13.34
CA ALA A 6 -45.52 -10.17 14.36
C ALA A 6 -46.72 -11.01 14.82
N ASP A 7 -46.65 -12.32 14.55
CA ASP A 7 -47.71 -13.26 14.94
C ASP A 7 -47.91 -13.20 16.45
N ARG A 8 -49.17 -13.14 16.90
CA ARG A 8 -49.52 -13.02 18.32
C ARG A 8 -48.85 -14.09 19.20
N GLU A 9 -48.63 -15.28 18.65
CA GLU A 9 -47.91 -16.38 19.30
C GLU A 9 -46.41 -16.08 19.53
N THR A 10 -45.76 -15.38 18.59
CA THR A 10 -44.35 -14.96 18.76
C THR A 10 -44.21 -13.88 19.83
N ILE A 11 -45.20 -13.00 19.95
CA ILE A 11 -45.26 -11.98 21.00
C ILE A 11 -45.45 -12.63 22.37
N GLU A 12 -46.36 -13.60 22.51
CA GLU A 12 -46.55 -14.31 23.77
C GLU A 12 -45.32 -15.15 24.15
N ARG A 13 -44.68 -15.80 23.18
CA ARG A 13 -43.44 -16.57 23.40
C ARG A 13 -42.29 -15.68 23.90
N THR A 14 -42.08 -14.53 23.26
CA THR A 14 -41.02 -13.59 23.66
C THR A 14 -41.32 -12.94 25.02
N LEU A 15 -42.57 -12.62 25.33
CA LEU A 15 -42.97 -12.13 26.66
C LEU A 15 -42.68 -13.16 27.76
N THR A 16 -42.91 -14.45 27.50
CA THR A 16 -42.55 -15.52 28.45
C THR A 16 -41.04 -15.73 28.56
N GLU A 17 -40.29 -15.65 27.45
CA GLU A 17 -38.83 -15.81 27.42
C GLU A 17 -38.13 -14.71 28.23
N PHE A 18 -38.58 -13.45 28.09
CA PHE A 18 -38.05 -12.32 28.83
C PHE A 18 -38.74 -12.08 30.20
N GLN A 19 -39.69 -12.95 30.59
CA GLN A 19 -40.48 -12.86 31.83
C GLN A 19 -41.18 -11.51 32.06
N ILE A 20 -41.59 -10.85 30.98
CA ILE A 20 -42.23 -9.53 31.03
C ILE A 20 -43.73 -9.73 31.24
N LYS A 21 -44.19 -9.49 32.47
CA LYS A 21 -45.60 -9.69 32.87
C LYS A 21 -46.44 -8.42 32.71
N ASN A 22 -45.81 -7.25 32.86
CA ASN A 22 -46.48 -5.95 32.86
C ASN A 22 -45.77 -4.97 31.93
N VAL A 23 -46.51 -4.00 31.39
CA VAL A 23 -45.95 -2.89 30.56
C VAL A 23 -44.88 -2.11 31.32
N LEU A 24 -45.03 -1.96 32.64
CA LEU A 24 -44.04 -1.31 33.50
C LEU A 24 -42.72 -2.09 33.59
N ASP A 25 -42.76 -3.43 33.49
CA ASP A 25 -41.55 -4.25 33.50
C ASP A 25 -40.85 -4.20 32.15
N LEU A 26 -41.62 -4.10 31.05
CA LEU A 26 -41.08 -3.82 29.72
C LEU A 26 -40.35 -2.47 29.71
N GLU A 27 -40.95 -1.41 30.24
CA GLU A 27 -40.33 -0.09 30.32
C GLU A 27 -39.04 -0.11 31.15
N LYS A 28 -39.01 -0.84 32.27
CA LYS A 28 -37.80 -1.01 33.08
C LYS A 28 -36.71 -1.77 32.33
N THR A 29 -37.04 -2.86 31.64
CA THR A 29 -36.06 -3.62 30.86
C THR A 29 -35.48 -2.77 29.72
N ILE A 30 -36.32 -2.02 29.00
CA ILE A 30 -35.90 -1.06 27.97
C ILE A 30 -34.97 -0.01 28.57
N PHE A 31 -35.31 0.56 29.72
CA PHE A 31 -34.45 1.54 30.40
C PHE A 31 -33.09 0.93 30.78
N THR A 32 -33.07 -0.26 31.38
CA THR A 32 -31.81 -0.93 31.75
C THR A 32 -30.97 -1.29 30.51
N LEU A 33 -31.58 -1.72 29.41
CA LEU A 33 -30.88 -1.98 28.16
C LEU A 33 -30.31 -0.70 27.56
N ASN A 34 -31.08 0.39 27.52
CA ASN A 34 -30.60 1.68 27.03
C ASN A 34 -29.42 2.21 27.86
N THR A 35 -29.47 2.07 29.20
CA THR A 35 -28.32 2.46 30.04
C THR A 35 -27.08 1.60 29.80
N LYS A 36 -27.24 0.30 29.49
CA LYS A 36 -26.12 -0.58 29.11
C LYS A 36 -25.56 -0.20 27.74
N ILE A 37 -26.43 0.07 26.75
CA ILE A 37 -26.05 0.52 25.40
C ILE A 37 -25.26 1.83 25.48
N GLU A 38 -25.73 2.78 26.28
CA GLU A 38 -25.05 4.07 26.46
C GLU A 38 -23.67 3.90 27.11
N LYS A 39 -23.56 3.04 28.14
CA LYS A 39 -22.26 2.69 28.73
C LYS A 39 -21.31 2.01 27.74
N THR A 40 -21.82 1.13 26.88
CA THR A 40 -20.98 0.51 25.83
C THR A 40 -20.57 1.50 24.75
N LYS A 41 -21.46 2.43 24.35
CA LYS A 41 -21.12 3.51 23.41
C LYS A 41 -20.05 4.43 23.98
N GLN A 42 -20.14 4.79 25.25
CA GLN A 42 -19.11 5.59 25.93
C GLN A 42 -17.77 4.85 26.00
N LYS A 43 -17.77 3.54 26.25
CA LYS A 43 -16.54 2.72 26.20
C LYS A 43 -15.94 2.65 24.80
N ILE A 44 -16.77 2.51 23.77
CA ILE A 44 -16.31 2.53 22.37
C ILE A 44 -15.72 3.90 22.05
N LEU A 45 -16.41 5.00 22.39
CA LEU A 45 -15.94 6.35 22.17
C LEU A 45 -14.61 6.63 22.89
N ALA A 46 -14.46 6.17 24.14
CA ALA A 46 -13.21 6.27 24.89
C ALA A 46 -12.09 5.40 24.29
N ALA A 47 -12.41 4.23 23.73
CA ALA A 47 -11.45 3.39 23.04
C ALA A 47 -11.05 4.00 21.68
N SER A 48 -11.97 4.62 20.95
CA SER A 48 -11.69 5.32 19.69
C SER A 48 -10.97 6.66 19.91
N SER A 49 -11.24 7.37 21.02
CA SER A 49 -10.47 8.57 21.36
C SER A 49 -9.03 8.25 21.77
N ASN A 50 -8.78 7.07 22.36
CA ASN A 50 -7.41 6.56 22.57
C ASN A 50 -6.70 6.18 21.25
N ILE A 51 -7.45 5.98 20.16
CA ILE A 51 -6.89 5.73 18.82
C ILE A 51 -6.63 7.07 18.10
N ASP A 52 -7.50 8.07 18.27
CA ASP A 52 -7.29 9.44 17.73
C ASP A 52 -6.27 10.28 18.51
N GLU A 53 -5.92 9.90 19.75
CA GLU A 53 -4.76 10.46 20.48
C GLU A 53 -3.40 9.92 19.97
N MET A 54 -3.39 9.00 18.99
CA MET A 54 -2.24 8.89 18.09
C MET A 54 -2.30 10.07 17.13
N GLU A 55 -1.87 11.23 17.65
CA GLU A 55 -1.45 12.40 16.87
C GLU A 55 -0.77 11.93 15.59
N GLU A 56 -1.29 12.41 14.46
CA GLU A 56 -0.61 12.41 13.17
C GLU A 56 0.87 12.76 13.42
N PRO A 57 1.83 11.85 13.21
CA PRO A 57 3.21 12.12 13.58
C PRO A 57 3.68 13.29 12.74
N GLN A 58 3.79 14.46 13.36
CA GLN A 58 4.47 15.61 12.81
C GLN A 58 5.77 15.12 12.23
N ALA A 59 6.00 15.39 10.94
CA ALA A 59 7.19 14.95 10.21
C ALA A 59 8.43 15.26 11.06
N LYS A 60 8.94 14.24 11.74
CA LYS A 60 10.16 14.32 12.54
C LYS A 60 11.26 14.53 11.52
N GLN A 61 11.61 15.79 11.29
CA GLN A 61 12.83 16.12 10.60
C GLN A 61 13.95 15.33 11.29
N SER A 62 14.63 14.50 10.50
CA SER A 62 15.50 13.46 11.01
C SER A 62 16.59 14.08 11.90
N LYS A 63 16.61 13.68 13.18
CA LYS A 63 17.55 14.22 14.17
C LYS A 63 19.01 13.86 13.87
N PHE A 64 19.24 12.98 12.89
CA PHE A 64 20.55 12.47 12.52
C PHE A 64 21.28 13.33 11.49
N SER A 65 20.60 14.25 10.78
CA SER A 65 21.25 15.14 9.80
C SER A 65 22.28 16.11 10.41
N LYS A 66 22.37 16.23 11.74
CA LYS A 66 23.29 17.14 12.45
C LYS A 66 24.38 16.42 13.24
N MET A 67 24.65 15.14 12.98
CA MET A 67 25.70 14.42 13.68
C MET A 67 27.07 14.81 13.08
N ALA A 68 27.79 15.69 13.78
CA ALA A 68 29.19 15.98 13.47
C ALA A 68 30.06 14.90 14.12
N PHE A 69 30.82 14.16 13.31
CA PHE A 69 31.77 13.19 13.81
C PHE A 69 33.09 13.88 14.17
N GLU A 70 33.68 13.54 15.32
CA GLU A 70 34.97 14.07 15.76
C GLU A 70 36.14 13.42 14.99
N SER A 71 35.94 12.22 14.44
CA SER A 71 36.94 11.49 13.65
C SER A 71 36.33 10.73 12.46
N ASP A 72 37.04 10.70 11.33
CA ASP A 72 36.66 9.93 10.12
C ASP A 72 36.48 8.44 10.39
N LYS A 73 37.22 7.88 11.36
CA LYS A 73 37.10 6.47 11.75
C LYS A 73 35.76 6.18 12.42
N GLU A 74 35.26 7.10 13.22
CA GLU A 74 33.98 6.96 13.93
C GLU A 74 32.81 7.09 12.94
N MET A 75 32.90 8.03 12.01
CA MET A 75 31.96 8.15 10.89
C MET A 75 31.89 6.85 10.08
N TYR A 76 33.04 6.26 9.73
CA TYR A 76 33.08 5.02 8.96
C TYR A 76 32.42 3.84 9.69
N VAL A 77 32.72 3.66 10.98
CA VAL A 77 32.08 2.62 11.81
C VAL A 77 30.58 2.85 11.93
N PHE A 78 30.15 4.10 12.10
CA PHE A 78 28.74 4.46 12.15
C PHE A 78 28.01 4.12 10.83
N VAL A 79 28.55 4.52 9.69
CA VAL A 79 27.99 4.21 8.36
C VAL A 79 27.89 2.70 8.13
N GLN A 80 28.90 1.93 8.53
CA GLN A 80 28.84 0.47 8.47
C GLN A 80 27.71 -0.12 9.34
N ASN A 81 27.49 0.42 10.53
CA ASN A 81 26.41 -0.01 11.40
C ASN A 81 25.03 0.32 10.82
N VAL A 82 24.86 1.52 10.25
CA VAL A 82 23.62 1.92 9.54
C VAL A 82 23.34 0.99 8.36
N ARG A 83 24.36 0.61 7.58
CA ARG A 83 24.22 -0.37 6.49
C ARG A 83 23.74 -1.74 6.99
N LYS A 84 24.32 -2.25 8.08
CA LYS A 84 23.87 -3.51 8.69
C LYS A 84 22.42 -3.45 9.15
N LEU A 85 22.04 -2.38 9.86
CA LEU A 85 20.67 -2.17 10.32
C LEU A 85 19.67 -2.08 9.16
N LYS A 86 20.02 -1.36 8.09
CA LYS A 86 19.21 -1.31 6.86
C LYS A 86 19.06 -2.70 6.22
N GLN A 87 20.13 -3.48 6.12
CA GLN A 87 20.08 -4.86 5.59
C GLN A 87 19.20 -5.77 6.46
N GLU A 88 19.26 -5.64 7.78
CA GLU A 88 18.39 -6.40 8.69
C GLU A 88 16.91 -6.07 8.47
N ILE A 89 16.55 -4.79 8.29
CA ILE A 89 15.16 -4.40 7.97
C ILE A 89 14.73 -4.98 6.62
N LEU A 90 15.58 -4.91 5.59
CA LEU A 90 15.28 -5.45 4.27
C LEU A 90 15.09 -6.97 4.29
N THR A 91 15.94 -7.71 5.00
CA THR A 91 15.79 -9.17 5.15
C THR A 91 14.50 -9.52 5.91
N LYS A 92 14.17 -8.80 6.99
CA LYS A 92 12.88 -8.97 7.69
C LYS A 92 11.69 -8.71 6.76
N LYS A 93 11.72 -7.62 5.97
CA LYS A 93 10.67 -7.29 4.98
C LYS A 93 10.55 -8.37 3.89
N MET A 94 11.66 -8.91 3.41
CA MET A 94 11.68 -10.01 2.45
C MET A 94 11.08 -11.29 3.02
N VAL A 95 11.46 -11.66 4.25
CA VAL A 95 10.92 -12.83 4.95
C VAL A 95 9.42 -12.67 5.18
N ARG A 96 8.95 -11.49 5.61
CA ARG A 96 7.52 -11.22 5.76
C ARG A 96 6.77 -11.33 4.43
N LYS A 97 7.31 -10.75 3.36
CA LYS A 97 6.74 -10.86 2.01
C LYS A 97 6.66 -12.32 1.55
N GLN A 98 7.70 -13.12 1.80
CA GLN A 98 7.72 -14.54 1.50
C GLN A 98 6.68 -15.31 2.33
N ARG A 99 6.62 -15.08 3.65
CA ARG A 99 5.61 -15.69 4.53
C ARG A 99 4.18 -15.37 4.08
N LYS A 100 3.90 -14.13 3.67
CA LYS A 100 2.60 -13.72 3.11
C LYS A 100 2.27 -14.48 1.81
N GLN A 101 3.25 -14.63 0.92
CA GLN A 101 3.08 -15.41 -0.30
C GLN A 101 2.87 -16.90 -0.02
N ASP A 102 3.55 -17.44 0.99
CA ASP A 102 3.44 -18.84 1.39
C ASP A 102 2.10 -19.16 2.08
N MET A 103 1.56 -18.22 2.86
CA MET A 103 0.20 -18.32 3.43
C MET A 103 -0.90 -18.22 2.36
N ALA A 104 -0.67 -17.48 1.28
CA ALA A 104 -1.61 -17.39 0.16
C ALA A 104 -1.69 -18.72 -0.63
N LYS A 105 -0.61 -19.53 -0.61
CA LYS A 105 -0.55 -20.81 -1.32
C LYS A 105 -1.16 -21.94 -0.48
N ARG A 106 -2.11 -22.68 -1.06
CA ARG A 106 -2.80 -23.82 -0.41
C ARG A 106 -1.89 -25.03 -0.11
N ARG A 107 -0.76 -25.17 -0.84
CA ARG A 107 0.09 -26.38 -0.80
C ARG A 107 1.27 -26.28 0.18
N THR A 108 1.49 -25.14 0.81
CA THR A 108 2.59 -24.93 1.77
C THR A 108 2.19 -25.42 3.16
N ALA A 109 3.14 -25.82 4.03
CA ALA A 109 2.86 -26.30 5.39
C ALA A 109 1.98 -25.32 6.22
N ALA A 110 2.26 -24.03 6.12
CA ALA A 110 1.43 -22.98 6.74
C ALA A 110 0.01 -22.93 6.15
N GLY A 111 -0.13 -23.10 4.83
CA GLY A 111 -1.43 -23.18 4.15
C GLY A 111 -2.22 -24.44 4.52
N GLN A 112 -1.53 -25.56 4.75
CA GLN A 112 -2.15 -26.82 5.20
C GLN A 112 -2.70 -26.70 6.62
N GLU A 113 -1.98 -26.05 7.54
CA GLU A 113 -2.46 -25.82 8.91
C GLU A 113 -3.68 -24.88 8.93
N ARG A 114 -3.66 -23.80 8.14
CA ARG A 114 -4.83 -22.94 7.93
C ARG A 114 -6.02 -23.74 7.39
N MET A 115 -5.80 -24.61 6.41
CA MET A 115 -6.86 -25.42 5.81
C MET A 115 -7.40 -26.47 6.78
N ARG A 116 -6.56 -27.02 7.67
CA ARG A 116 -6.96 -27.92 8.75
C ARG A 116 -7.88 -27.22 9.74
N ILE A 117 -7.54 -26.01 10.19
CA ILE A 117 -8.37 -25.22 11.11
C ILE A 117 -9.71 -24.85 10.45
N ILE A 118 -9.69 -24.38 9.21
CA ILE A 118 -10.91 -24.06 8.44
C ILE A 118 -11.80 -25.31 8.25
N SER A 119 -11.20 -26.47 7.95
CA SER A 119 -11.95 -27.72 7.78
C SER A 119 -12.56 -28.22 9.09
N GLN A 120 -11.87 -28.03 10.23
CA GLN A 120 -12.40 -28.35 11.55
C GLN A 120 -13.56 -27.41 11.93
N LEU A 121 -13.45 -26.13 11.60
CA LEU A 121 -14.51 -25.15 11.83
C LEU A 121 -15.76 -25.48 11.01
N ALA A 122 -15.59 -25.74 9.70
CA ALA A 122 -16.70 -26.10 8.81
C ALA A 122 -17.42 -27.40 9.20
N ARG A 123 -16.77 -28.30 9.95
CA ARG A 123 -17.41 -29.52 10.48
C ARG A 123 -18.29 -29.26 11.71
N LYS A 124 -17.99 -28.21 12.48
CA LYS A 124 -18.70 -27.89 13.73
C LYS A 124 -20.04 -27.17 13.48
N GLU A 125 -20.18 -26.46 12.35
CA GLU A 125 -21.34 -25.62 12.03
C GLU A 125 -22.30 -26.24 11.00
N LYS A 126 -22.64 -27.51 11.16
CA LYS A 126 -23.61 -28.16 10.27
C LYS A 126 -25.05 -27.79 10.68
N GLY A 127 -25.53 -26.61 10.26
CA GLY A 127 -26.97 -26.30 10.24
C GLY A 127 -27.41 -24.91 10.74
N ASN A 128 -26.53 -24.09 11.31
CA ASN A 128 -26.80 -22.68 11.55
C ASN A 128 -25.46 -21.91 11.56
N ASP A 129 -25.34 -20.90 10.71
CA ASP A 129 -24.14 -20.06 10.56
C ASP A 129 -24.17 -18.95 11.62
N ASP A 130 -23.73 -19.30 12.83
CA ASP A 130 -23.63 -18.42 14.01
C ASP A 130 -22.19 -17.91 14.22
N PHE A 131 -21.33 -18.11 13.20
CA PHE A 131 -19.91 -17.79 13.27
C PHE A 131 -19.69 -16.28 13.29
N GLY A 132 -19.04 -15.79 14.34
CA GLY A 132 -18.79 -14.36 14.54
C GLY A 132 -19.80 -13.68 15.48
N MET A 133 -20.78 -14.41 16.02
CA MET A 133 -21.65 -13.92 17.10
C MET A 133 -21.03 -14.09 18.49
N ARG A 134 -19.99 -14.92 18.63
CA ARG A 134 -19.22 -15.09 19.88
C ARG A 134 -17.84 -14.43 19.77
N ASP A 135 -17.39 -13.82 20.86
CA ASP A 135 -16.05 -13.22 20.97
C ASP A 135 -14.92 -14.25 20.71
N GLU A 136 -15.16 -15.53 21.02
CA GLU A 136 -14.24 -16.64 20.79
C GLU A 136 -13.99 -16.93 19.29
N ASP A 137 -14.94 -16.61 18.41
CA ASP A 137 -14.80 -16.83 16.97
C ASP A 137 -13.77 -15.85 16.37
N TRP A 138 -13.56 -14.70 17.00
CA TRP A 138 -12.52 -13.74 16.60
C TRP A 138 -11.11 -14.26 16.88
N ASP A 139 -10.94 -15.13 17.88
CA ASP A 139 -9.64 -15.75 18.16
C ASP A 139 -9.25 -16.78 17.09
N ILE A 140 -10.21 -17.33 16.35
CA ILE A 140 -9.94 -18.17 15.18
C ILE A 140 -9.37 -17.32 14.02
N TYR A 141 -9.89 -16.11 13.79
CA TYR A 141 -9.29 -15.17 12.83
C TYR A 141 -7.89 -14.73 13.28
N LYS A 142 -7.68 -14.48 14.57
CA LYS A 142 -6.34 -14.14 15.09
C LYS A 142 -5.36 -15.28 14.99
N THR A 143 -5.79 -16.54 15.08
CA THR A 143 -4.90 -17.70 14.93
C THR A 143 -4.59 -18.01 13.46
N ILE A 144 -5.56 -17.82 12.57
CA ILE A 144 -5.39 -17.99 11.11
C ILE A 144 -4.61 -16.82 10.49
N SER A 145 -4.79 -15.61 11.01
CA SER A 145 -4.20 -14.36 10.49
C SER A 145 -3.20 -13.74 11.47
N LYS A 146 -2.69 -14.50 12.46
CA LYS A 146 -1.73 -14.03 13.48
C LYS A 146 -0.54 -13.31 12.88
N ASP A 147 -0.09 -13.81 11.73
CA ASP A 147 1.09 -13.35 11.01
C ASP A 147 0.77 -12.30 9.92
N GLY A 148 -0.49 -11.87 9.82
CA GLY A 148 -0.96 -10.86 8.86
C GLY A 148 -0.97 -9.42 9.40
N GLY A 149 -0.52 -9.19 10.64
CA GLY A 149 -0.48 -7.88 11.26
C GLY A 149 0.54 -6.95 10.58
N ASP A 150 0.04 -6.04 9.76
CA ASP A 150 0.78 -5.02 8.98
C ASP A 150 1.26 -3.83 9.85
N SER A 151 1.01 -3.87 11.16
CA SER A 151 1.19 -2.71 12.04
C SER A 151 2.65 -2.25 12.21
N ASP A 152 3.63 -3.14 11.99
CA ASP A 152 5.06 -2.79 12.08
C ASP A 152 5.66 -2.28 10.75
N SER A 153 4.88 -2.29 9.66
CA SER A 153 5.36 -2.03 8.30
C SER A 153 5.68 -0.55 8.06
N GLU A 154 4.87 0.35 8.63
CA GLU A 154 5.03 1.80 8.48
C GLU A 154 6.27 2.32 9.24
N ALA A 155 6.41 1.93 10.52
CA ALA A 155 7.55 2.31 11.35
C ALA A 155 8.91 1.76 10.82
N GLU A 156 8.91 0.57 10.22
CA GLU A 156 10.10 0.04 9.55
C GLU A 156 10.45 0.81 8.27
N ASN A 157 9.42 1.29 7.54
CA ASN A 157 9.62 2.06 6.33
C ASN A 157 10.15 3.47 6.62
N GLU A 158 9.66 4.10 7.70
CA GLU A 158 10.19 5.37 8.21
C GLU A 158 11.68 5.24 8.57
N LYS A 159 12.06 4.22 9.35
CA LYS A 159 13.47 3.95 9.69
C LYS A 159 14.34 3.70 8.46
N LEU A 160 13.79 3.05 7.43
CA LEU A 160 14.53 2.79 6.19
C LEU A 160 14.81 4.12 5.45
N LEU A 161 13.83 5.02 5.39
CA LEU A 161 14.01 6.37 4.84
C LEU A 161 15.03 7.18 5.66
N GLU A 162 14.98 7.11 6.99
CA GLU A 162 15.97 7.75 7.86
C GLU A 162 17.39 7.22 7.59
N PHE A 163 17.56 5.89 7.48
CA PHE A 163 18.86 5.31 7.16
C PHE A 163 19.34 5.69 5.76
N ASP A 164 18.44 5.79 4.77
CA ASP A 164 18.78 6.23 3.42
C ASP A 164 19.23 7.70 3.39
N GLU A 165 18.57 8.55 4.17
CA GLU A 165 18.96 9.95 4.34
C GLU A 165 20.34 10.07 5.00
N ILE A 166 20.58 9.34 6.09
CA ILE A 166 21.87 9.31 6.80
C ILE A 166 23.00 8.85 5.88
N LEU A 167 22.77 7.77 5.10
CA LEU A 167 23.75 7.26 4.16
C LEU A 167 24.04 8.29 3.07
N ARG A 168 23.02 8.96 2.52
CA ARG A 168 23.20 10.00 1.49
C ARG A 168 24.00 11.20 2.00
N THR A 169 23.83 11.60 3.26
CA THR A 169 24.53 12.76 3.84
C THR A 169 26.00 12.48 4.15
N HIS A 170 26.31 11.31 4.74
CA HIS A 170 27.68 10.98 5.17
C HIS A 170 28.51 10.30 4.07
N GLU A 171 27.84 9.71 3.10
CA GLU A 171 28.43 9.17 1.91
C GLU A 171 27.62 9.70 0.74
N PRO A 172 27.94 10.91 0.24
CA PRO A 172 27.55 11.28 -1.11
C PRO A 172 28.35 10.36 -2.04
N SER A 173 27.92 9.11 -2.14
CA SER A 173 28.36 8.18 -3.16
C SER A 173 27.84 8.77 -4.45
N GLU A 174 28.63 9.65 -5.05
CA GLU A 174 28.45 10.15 -6.41
C GLU A 174 28.54 8.99 -7.43
N LEU A 175 29.10 7.85 -7.05
CA LEU A 175 29.06 6.61 -7.81
C LEU A 175 29.06 5.44 -6.84
N GLY A 176 28.09 4.53 -7.01
CA GLY A 176 28.02 3.30 -6.24
C GLY A 176 29.35 2.58 -6.21
N ASP A 177 29.72 2.09 -5.03
CA ASP A 177 30.98 1.42 -4.67
C ASP A 177 31.17 0.03 -5.35
N CYS A 178 30.70 -0.11 -6.59
CA CYS A 178 30.82 -1.28 -7.45
C CYS A 178 31.12 -0.97 -8.92
N SER A 179 31.26 0.30 -9.33
CA SER A 179 31.64 0.59 -10.71
C SER A 179 33.15 0.72 -10.85
N GLN A 180 33.75 -0.26 -11.53
CA GLN A 180 35.09 -0.13 -12.08
C GLN A 180 35.22 1.25 -12.76
N PRO A 181 36.38 1.93 -12.73
CA PRO A 181 36.52 3.26 -13.33
C PRO A 181 36.15 3.32 -14.82
N GLY A 182 36.09 2.16 -15.51
CA GLY A 182 35.56 2.03 -16.86
C GLY A 182 34.03 2.16 -16.98
N GLU A 183 33.26 1.78 -15.97
CA GLU A 183 31.79 1.93 -15.94
C GLU A 183 31.36 3.35 -15.60
N ALA A 184 32.17 4.07 -14.81
CA ALA A 184 31.94 5.47 -14.46
C ALA A 184 31.91 6.42 -15.68
N HIS A 185 32.55 6.02 -16.78
CA HIS A 185 32.69 6.80 -18.01
C HIS A 185 31.97 6.18 -19.21
N GLN A 186 30.81 5.55 -18.98
CA GLN A 186 30.00 4.99 -20.05
C GLN A 186 28.77 5.87 -20.35
N LEU A 187 28.65 6.31 -21.61
CA LEU A 187 27.43 6.96 -22.11
C LEU A 187 26.54 5.93 -22.78
N HIS A 188 25.37 5.69 -22.18
CA HIS A 188 24.34 4.82 -22.75
C HIS A 188 23.51 5.63 -23.75
N ILE A 189 23.60 5.26 -25.02
CA ILE A 189 22.80 5.83 -26.10
C ILE A 189 21.74 4.80 -26.46
N GLY A 190 20.47 5.14 -26.28
CA GLY A 190 19.34 4.26 -26.60
C GLY A 190 18.47 4.91 -27.66
N VAL A 191 17.52 5.72 -27.22
CA VAL A 191 16.51 6.32 -28.09
C VAL A 191 17.03 7.52 -28.87
N GLU A 192 18.15 8.09 -28.44
CA GLU A 192 18.79 9.26 -29.03
C GLU A 192 19.24 8.98 -30.47
N MET A 193 19.55 7.72 -30.79
CA MET A 193 19.97 7.31 -32.14
C MET A 193 18.89 7.57 -33.20
N PHE A 194 17.61 7.43 -32.85
CA PHE A 194 16.50 7.71 -33.77
C PHE A 194 15.78 9.01 -33.43
N ARG A 195 15.81 9.46 -32.17
CA ARG A 195 15.21 10.73 -31.75
C ARG A 195 15.97 11.93 -32.31
N GLY A 196 17.29 11.86 -32.38
CA GLY A 196 18.13 12.91 -32.98
C GLY A 196 17.77 13.21 -34.44
N PRO A 197 17.84 12.22 -35.36
CA PRO A 197 17.51 12.45 -36.77
C PRO A 197 16.04 12.78 -37.03
N GLU A 198 15.12 12.34 -36.16
CA GLU A 198 13.68 12.65 -36.29
C GLU A 198 13.38 14.15 -36.17
N LEU A 199 14.24 14.94 -35.52
CA LEU A 199 14.05 16.38 -35.35
C LEU A 199 13.93 17.14 -36.68
N ILE A 200 14.53 16.63 -37.76
CA ILE A 200 14.43 17.24 -39.10
C ILE A 200 13.00 17.10 -39.65
N PHE A 201 12.32 16.00 -39.33
CA PHE A 201 10.94 15.76 -39.73
C PHE A 201 9.95 16.36 -38.73
N LYS A 202 10.32 16.42 -37.44
CA LYS A 202 9.46 16.86 -36.33
C LYS A 202 10.16 17.87 -35.42
N PRO A 203 10.40 19.10 -35.90
CA PRO A 203 11.08 20.15 -35.13
C PRO A 203 10.33 20.57 -33.86
N TYR A 204 9.01 20.34 -33.78
CA TYR A 204 8.23 20.60 -32.57
C TYR A 204 8.70 19.80 -31.34
N MET A 205 9.43 18.70 -31.53
CA MET A 205 9.99 17.90 -30.45
C MET A 205 11.04 18.66 -29.61
N ILE A 206 11.66 19.71 -30.17
CA ILE A 206 12.55 20.64 -29.46
C ILE A 206 11.87 21.98 -29.13
N GLY A 207 10.57 22.09 -29.38
CA GLY A 207 9.80 23.33 -29.18
C GLY A 207 9.94 24.35 -30.31
N SER A 208 10.55 23.98 -31.45
CA SER A 208 10.52 24.83 -32.64
C SER A 208 9.16 24.76 -33.31
N GLN A 209 8.61 25.93 -33.68
CA GLN A 209 7.34 26.03 -34.42
C GLN A 209 7.53 26.02 -35.94
N GLU A 210 8.76 25.79 -36.41
CA GLU A 210 9.05 25.67 -37.84
C GLU A 210 8.42 24.41 -38.43
N ALA A 211 8.19 24.43 -39.74
CA ALA A 211 7.66 23.29 -40.48
C ALA A 211 8.72 22.18 -40.60
N GLY A 212 8.28 20.93 -40.46
CA GLY A 212 9.15 19.78 -40.69
C GLY A 212 9.52 19.61 -42.16
N LEU A 213 10.58 18.86 -42.45
CA LEU A 213 11.03 18.60 -43.83
C LEU A 213 9.89 18.07 -44.73
N SER A 214 9.06 17.18 -44.21
CA SER A 214 7.92 16.61 -44.95
C SER A 214 6.87 17.67 -45.33
N GLU A 215 6.58 18.59 -44.41
CA GLU A 215 5.64 19.69 -44.62
C GLU A 215 6.18 20.70 -45.61
N VAL A 216 7.48 21.03 -45.54
CA VAL A 216 8.15 21.92 -46.50
C VAL A 216 8.11 21.33 -47.90
N ILE A 217 8.43 20.03 -48.07
CA ILE A 217 8.37 19.35 -49.36
C ILE A 217 6.94 19.38 -49.91
N ALA A 218 5.94 19.07 -49.08
CA ALA A 218 4.53 19.10 -49.49
C ALA A 218 4.09 20.51 -49.90
N TYR A 219 4.47 21.53 -49.12
CA TYR A 219 4.18 22.93 -49.43
C TYR A 219 4.82 23.35 -50.77
N VAL A 220 6.11 23.05 -50.97
CA VAL A 220 6.81 23.40 -52.23
C VAL A 220 6.18 22.69 -53.41
N LEU A 221 5.86 21.39 -53.32
CA LEU A 221 5.20 20.65 -54.40
C LEU A 221 3.82 21.24 -54.73
N SER A 222 3.07 21.72 -53.72
CA SER A 222 1.75 22.33 -53.92
C SER A 222 1.77 23.60 -54.80
N LEU A 223 2.94 24.23 -54.97
CA LEU A 223 3.11 25.42 -55.81
C LEU A 223 3.24 25.10 -57.31
N PHE A 224 3.45 23.83 -57.67
CA PHE A 224 3.62 23.37 -59.05
C PHE A 224 2.37 22.71 -59.61
N ASN A 225 2.27 22.68 -60.94
CA ASN A 225 1.23 21.94 -61.66
C ASN A 225 1.36 20.42 -61.43
N PRO A 226 0.26 19.66 -61.51
CA PRO A 226 0.27 18.21 -61.21
C PRO A 226 1.25 17.41 -62.09
N ASP A 227 1.42 17.81 -63.35
CA ASP A 227 2.35 17.14 -64.27
C ASP A 227 3.82 17.34 -63.88
N ASP A 228 4.15 18.50 -63.30
CA ASP A 228 5.52 18.83 -62.87
C ASP A 228 5.80 18.31 -61.46
N GLN A 229 4.79 18.22 -60.59
CA GLN A 229 4.89 17.57 -59.28
C GLN A 229 5.39 16.13 -59.42
N LEU A 230 4.82 15.36 -60.36
CA LEU A 230 5.23 13.97 -60.61
C LEU A 230 6.69 13.88 -61.10
N LYS A 231 7.11 14.79 -62.00
CA LYS A 231 8.50 14.83 -62.48
C LYS A 231 9.48 15.15 -61.35
N LEU A 232 9.16 16.12 -60.50
CA LEU A 232 9.98 16.48 -59.34
C LEU A 232 10.06 15.34 -58.33
N ALA A 233 8.92 14.72 -58.00
CA ALA A 233 8.87 13.59 -57.07
C ALA A 233 9.65 12.36 -57.59
N SER A 234 9.73 12.17 -58.91
CA SER A 234 10.49 11.06 -59.50
C SER A 234 12.00 11.27 -59.52
N ASN A 235 12.49 12.50 -59.31
CA ASN A 235 13.91 12.87 -59.42
C ASN A 235 14.40 13.59 -58.15
N VAL A 236 14.32 12.90 -57.00
CA VAL A 236 14.87 13.39 -55.72
C VAL A 236 16.33 12.95 -55.62
N VAL A 237 17.23 13.92 -55.40
CA VAL A 237 18.68 13.71 -55.21
C VAL A 237 19.06 13.93 -53.76
#